data_AF-A0A5N8HGP5-F1
#
_entry.id   AF-A0A5N8HGP5-F1
#
_cell.length_a   1.000
_cell.length_b   1.000
_cell.length_c   1.000
_cell.angle_alpha   90.00
_cell.angle_beta   90.00
_cell.angle_gamma   90.00
#
_symmetry.space_group_name_H-M   'P 1'
#
loop_
_entity.id
_entity.type
_entity.pdbx_description
1 polymer ?
#
loop_
_entity_poly.entity_id
_entity_poly.type
_entity_poly.pdbx_seq_one_letter_code
_entity_poly.pdbx_strand_id
1 'polypeptide(L)'
;GTDTRFASSRPNIFSAFPDNGPMPWVSNWQQFEALFRCLSYTTMIDSIKDLHWDIRPSPHFGTVEVRVMDTPLTLSHAVNMAGLIQATAHWLLTERPFKHQEKDYLLYKFNRFQACRYGLEGVITDPHTGDRRPLTEDTLRLLEKIAPSAHKMGASSAIEALHRQVVSGLNEAQLMRDFVADGGSLIGLVKKHCEIWAGD
;
A
#
# COMPACT_ATOMS: atom_id res chain seq x y z
N GLY A 1 -22.29 8.74 8.63
CA GLY A 1 -20.91 9.00 8.16
C GLY A 1 -20.94 10.07 7.09
N THR A 2 -19.78 10.62 6.72
CA THR A 2 -19.65 11.66 5.69
C THR A 2 -18.66 11.18 4.63
N ASP A 3 -18.94 11.43 3.35
CA ASP A 3 -18.00 11.14 2.26
C ASP A 3 -16.78 12.07 2.35
N THR A 4 -15.62 11.50 2.65
CA THR A 4 -14.34 12.22 2.77
C THR A 4 -13.79 12.66 1.42
N ARG A 5 -14.35 12.16 0.32
CA ARG A 5 -13.86 12.30 -1.06
C ARG A 5 -12.54 11.56 -1.34
N PHE A 6 -11.99 10.80 -0.41
CA PHE A 6 -10.82 9.96 -0.65
C PHE A 6 -11.25 8.58 -1.16
N ALA A 7 -10.40 7.93 -1.95
CA ALA A 7 -10.53 6.51 -2.26
C ALA A 7 -10.16 5.66 -1.03
N SER A 8 -9.12 6.08 -0.31
CA SER A 8 -8.72 5.51 0.98
C SER A 8 -8.40 6.64 1.96
N SER A 9 -9.23 6.79 3.00
CA SER A 9 -9.05 7.83 4.02
C SER A 9 -8.26 7.35 5.23
N ARG A 10 -8.21 6.03 5.49
CA ARG A 10 -7.51 5.43 6.64
C ARG A 10 -6.04 5.85 6.73
N PRO A 11 -5.23 5.91 5.65
CA PRO A 11 -3.82 6.24 5.75
C PRO A 11 -3.55 7.64 6.32
N ASN A 12 -4.57 8.51 6.42
CA ASN A 12 -4.47 9.84 7.01
C ASN A 12 -4.79 9.86 8.51
N ILE A 13 -5.29 8.78 9.11
CA ILE A 13 -5.72 8.78 10.53
C ILE A 13 -4.57 9.06 11.49
N PHE A 14 -3.34 8.70 11.10
CA PHE A 14 -2.12 8.93 11.88
C PHE A 14 -1.33 10.15 11.42
N SER A 15 -1.87 11.01 10.53
CA SER A 15 -1.08 12.13 9.98
C SER A 15 -0.64 13.17 11.01
N ALA A 16 -1.28 13.20 12.18
CA ALA A 16 -0.90 14.04 13.31
C ALA A 16 0.24 13.46 14.15
N PHE A 17 0.58 12.17 13.97
CA PHE A 17 1.68 11.54 14.68
C PHE A 17 3.02 11.87 14.01
N PRO A 18 4.07 12.20 14.78
CA PRO A 18 5.35 12.67 14.25
C PRO A 18 6.10 11.60 13.44
N ASP A 19 5.77 10.33 13.65
CA ASP A 19 6.39 9.16 13.05
C ASP A 19 5.52 8.52 11.94
N ASN A 20 4.49 9.21 11.45
CA ASN A 20 3.68 8.72 10.33
C ASN A 20 4.35 8.93 8.95
N GLY A 21 4.15 7.96 8.06
CA GLY A 21 4.60 8.02 6.68
C GLY A 21 5.85 7.15 6.43
N PRO A 22 6.77 7.56 5.52
CA PRO A 22 7.96 6.77 5.26
C PRO A 22 8.90 6.79 6.46
N MET A 23 9.55 5.65 6.73
CA MET A 23 10.66 5.57 7.67
C MET A 23 11.76 6.57 7.27
N PRO A 24 12.39 7.30 8.22
CA PRO A 24 13.58 8.09 7.94
C PRO A 24 14.66 7.27 7.22
N TRP A 25 15.35 7.90 6.27
CA TRP A 25 16.28 7.19 5.40
C TRP A 25 17.45 6.59 6.18
N VAL A 26 17.71 5.29 5.94
CA VAL A 26 18.90 4.56 6.36
C VAL A 26 19.30 3.59 5.27
N SER A 27 20.60 3.38 5.07
CA SER A 27 21.11 2.56 3.95
C SER A 27 21.41 1.10 4.32
N ASN A 28 21.44 0.78 5.61
CA ASN A 28 21.76 -0.55 6.11
C ASN A 28 21.24 -0.77 7.55
N TRP A 29 21.37 -2.00 8.04
CA TRP A 29 20.88 -2.40 9.35
C TRP A 29 21.56 -1.66 10.52
N GLN A 30 22.87 -1.41 10.42
CA GLN A 30 23.60 -0.68 11.48
C GLN A 30 23.09 0.76 11.62
N GLN A 31 22.80 1.42 10.50
CA GLN A 31 22.17 2.75 10.51
C GLN A 31 20.73 2.70 11.02
N PHE A 32 19.99 1.62 10.71
CA PHE A 32 18.67 1.40 11.28
C PHE A 32 18.70 1.26 12.82
N GLU A 33 19.64 0.50 13.37
CA GLU A 33 19.81 0.38 14.83
C GLU A 33 20.15 1.73 15.47
N ALA A 34 20.99 2.54 14.82
CA ALA A 34 21.30 3.90 15.27
C ALA A 34 20.07 4.83 15.21
N LEU A 35 19.28 4.75 14.14
CA LEU A 35 18.01 5.48 14.00
C LEU A 35 17.03 5.08 15.10
N PHE A 36 16.83 3.78 15.33
CA PHE A 36 15.92 3.29 16.36
C PHE A 36 16.37 3.74 17.76
N ARG A 37 17.67 3.66 18.07
CA ARG A 37 18.22 4.20 19.31
C ARG A 37 17.94 5.70 19.46
N CYS A 38 18.09 6.49 18.39
CA CYS A 38 17.77 7.91 18.41
C CYS A 38 16.28 8.17 18.70
N LEU A 39 15.38 7.40 18.09
CA LEU A 39 13.94 7.54 18.29
C LEU A 39 13.52 7.12 19.71
N SER A 40 14.18 6.12 20.29
CA SER A 40 13.92 5.67 21.67
C SER A 40 14.32 6.68 22.75
N TYR A 41 15.04 7.75 22.40
CA TYR A 41 15.27 8.86 23.33
C TYR A 41 14.01 9.73 23.54
N THR A 42 13.01 9.60 22.68
CA THR A 42 11.70 10.24 22.87
C THR A 42 10.87 9.43 23.87
N THR A 43 9.96 10.09 24.58
CA THR A 43 9.08 9.42 25.56
C THR A 43 7.96 8.58 24.95
N MET A 44 7.85 8.54 23.61
CA MET A 44 6.71 7.95 22.90
C MET A 44 7.03 6.60 22.26
N ILE A 45 8.30 6.22 22.16
CA ILE A 45 8.75 5.07 21.38
C ILE A 45 9.66 4.21 22.26
N ASP A 46 9.09 3.19 22.88
CA ASP A 46 9.86 2.21 23.66
C ASP A 46 10.15 0.94 22.84
N SER A 47 9.36 0.70 21.80
CA SER A 47 9.43 -0.49 20.97
C SER A 47 9.15 -0.20 19.49
N ILE A 48 9.56 -1.14 18.63
CA ILE A 48 9.21 -1.10 17.20
C ILE A 48 7.69 -1.03 16.99
N LYS A 49 6.89 -1.57 17.92
CA LYS A 49 5.43 -1.61 17.80
C LYS A 49 4.79 -0.23 17.84
N ASP A 50 5.45 0.73 18.48
CA ASP A 50 4.97 2.10 18.70
C ASP A 50 5.14 2.99 17.46
N LEU A 51 5.85 2.48 16.44
CA LEU A 51 6.12 3.21 15.20
C LEU A 51 4.98 3.07 14.18
N HIS A 52 4.50 4.22 13.68
CA HIS A 52 3.41 4.38 12.71
C HIS A 52 3.88 4.50 11.25
N TRP A 53 5.05 3.95 10.94
CA TRP A 53 5.58 3.93 9.57
C TRP A 53 4.71 3.08 8.63
N ASP A 54 4.65 3.53 7.39
CA ASP A 54 3.94 2.87 6.29
C ASP A 54 4.52 1.45 6.02
N ILE A 55 5.84 1.29 6.13
CA ILE A 55 6.55 0.02 6.05
C ILE A 55 7.59 -0.03 7.17
N ARG A 56 7.66 -1.17 7.88
CA ARG A 56 8.48 -1.29 9.10
C ARG A 56 9.25 -2.61 9.17
N PRO A 57 10.56 -2.60 9.43
CA PRO A 57 11.29 -3.82 9.77
C PRO A 57 10.94 -4.32 11.18
N SER A 58 10.87 -5.64 11.34
CA SER A 58 10.51 -6.31 12.59
C SER A 58 11.61 -7.32 12.97
N PRO A 59 12.64 -6.91 13.73
CA PRO A 59 13.75 -7.79 14.11
C PRO A 59 13.29 -9.05 14.85
N HIS A 60 12.24 -8.93 15.67
CA HIS A 60 11.71 -10.02 16.46
C HIS A 60 11.18 -11.18 15.61
N PHE A 61 10.55 -10.88 14.47
CA PHE A 61 10.02 -11.89 13.55
C PHE A 61 10.92 -12.13 12.33
N GLY A 62 11.95 -11.31 12.12
CA GLY A 62 12.79 -11.35 10.92
C GLY A 62 12.03 -10.93 9.66
N THR A 63 11.09 -9.98 9.76
CA THR A 63 10.19 -9.59 8.67
C THR A 63 10.29 -8.11 8.31
N VAL A 64 9.75 -7.77 7.13
CA VAL A 64 9.41 -6.39 6.73
C VAL A 64 7.89 -6.31 6.59
N GLU A 65 7.25 -5.45 7.36
CA GLU A 65 5.79 -5.35 7.48
C GLU A 65 5.27 -4.16 6.63
N VAL A 66 4.44 -4.44 5.62
CA VAL A 66 3.74 -3.40 4.82
C VAL A 66 2.37 -3.11 5.45
N ARG A 67 2.09 -1.85 5.82
CA ARG A 67 0.98 -1.50 6.74
C ARG A 67 0.03 -0.40 6.21
N VAL A 68 0.15 -0.08 4.91
CA VAL A 68 -0.57 1.04 4.27
C VAL A 68 -1.97 0.70 3.81
N MET A 69 -2.25 -0.57 3.50
CA MET A 69 -3.48 -0.97 2.84
C MET A 69 -4.68 -0.97 3.79
N ASP A 70 -5.86 -0.71 3.22
CA ASP A 70 -7.14 -0.95 3.88
C ASP A 70 -7.44 -2.46 3.94
N THR A 71 -8.27 -2.86 4.89
CA THR A 71 -8.83 -4.22 4.91
C THR A 71 -9.78 -4.39 3.72
N PRO A 72 -9.55 -5.35 2.82
CA PRO A 72 -10.43 -5.61 1.69
C PRO A 72 -11.81 -6.12 2.08
N LEU A 73 -12.78 -6.02 1.16
CA LEU A 73 -14.13 -6.60 1.35
C LEU A 73 -14.13 -8.13 1.28
N THR A 74 -13.14 -8.75 0.63
CA THR A 74 -13.07 -10.21 0.43
C THR A 74 -11.73 -10.78 0.86
N LEU A 75 -11.74 -12.04 1.32
CA LEU A 75 -10.52 -12.79 1.61
C LEU A 75 -9.66 -13.01 0.37
N SER A 76 -10.28 -13.22 -0.80
CA SER A 76 -9.56 -13.40 -2.06
C SER A 76 -8.74 -12.17 -2.42
N HIS A 77 -9.27 -10.96 -2.26
CA HIS A 77 -8.50 -9.75 -2.50
C HIS A 77 -7.37 -9.58 -1.48
N ALA A 78 -7.58 -9.91 -0.20
CA ALA A 78 -6.52 -9.91 0.80
C ALA A 78 -5.37 -10.87 0.45
N VAL A 79 -5.68 -12.09 0.00
CA VAL A 79 -4.69 -13.06 -0.49
C VAL A 79 -3.97 -12.55 -1.73
N ASN A 80 -4.68 -11.92 -2.67
CA ASN A 80 -4.07 -11.38 -3.88
C ASN A 80 -3.07 -10.26 -3.56
N MET A 81 -3.40 -9.37 -2.62
CA MET A 81 -2.48 -8.31 -2.17
C MET A 81 -1.25 -8.88 -1.45
N ALA A 82 -1.41 -9.95 -0.67
CA ALA A 82 -0.28 -10.65 -0.08
C ALA A 82 0.63 -11.28 -1.16
N GLY A 83 0.05 -11.89 -2.20
CA GLY A 83 0.77 -12.44 -3.35
C GLY A 83 1.54 -11.37 -4.14
N LEU A 84 0.96 -10.19 -4.34
CA LEU A 84 1.63 -9.03 -4.95
C LEU A 84 2.88 -8.63 -4.18
N ILE A 85 2.74 -8.47 -2.86
CA ILE A 85 3.84 -8.07 -1.97
C ILE A 85 4.92 -9.16 -1.96
N GLN A 86 4.53 -10.43 -1.87
CA GLN A 86 5.46 -11.56 -1.88
C GLN A 86 6.26 -11.65 -3.20
N ALA A 87 5.59 -11.56 -4.35
CA ALA A 87 6.24 -11.59 -5.65
C ALA A 87 7.20 -10.41 -5.84
N THR A 88 6.79 -9.22 -5.39
CA THR A 88 7.63 -8.01 -5.41
C THR A 88 8.84 -8.17 -4.48
N ALA A 89 8.66 -8.69 -3.27
CA ALA A 89 9.75 -8.93 -2.33
C ALA A 89 10.77 -9.93 -2.91
N HIS A 90 10.31 -11.03 -3.51
CA HIS A 90 11.18 -11.99 -4.19
C HIS A 90 11.97 -11.30 -5.31
N TRP A 91 11.29 -10.56 -6.21
CA TRP A 91 11.93 -9.83 -7.30
C TRP A 91 12.98 -8.83 -6.80
N LEU A 92 12.65 -8.01 -5.79
CA LEU A 92 13.57 -7.02 -5.23
C LEU A 92 14.83 -7.65 -4.63
N LEU A 93 14.69 -8.76 -3.92
CA LEU A 93 15.81 -9.38 -3.21
C LEU A 93 16.70 -10.26 -4.11
N THR A 94 16.13 -10.85 -5.16
CA THR A 94 16.86 -11.71 -6.10
C THR A 94 17.51 -10.92 -7.23
N GLU A 95 16.76 -10.04 -7.89
CA GLU A 95 17.24 -9.32 -9.08
C GLU A 95 17.95 -8.01 -8.72
N ARG A 96 17.72 -7.47 -7.51
CA ARG A 96 18.29 -6.19 -7.04
C ARG A 96 18.18 -5.07 -8.09
N PRO A 97 16.98 -4.80 -8.62
CA PRO A 97 16.78 -3.95 -9.80
C PRO A 97 17.04 -2.46 -9.55
N PHE A 98 17.23 -2.05 -8.30
CA PHE A 98 17.38 -0.65 -7.90
C PHE A 98 18.65 -0.42 -7.10
N LYS A 99 19.28 0.74 -7.31
CA LYS A 99 20.30 1.30 -6.43
C LYS A 99 19.65 2.37 -5.57
N HIS A 100 19.28 2.01 -4.34
CA HIS A 100 18.54 2.90 -3.45
C HIS A 100 19.34 4.13 -3.02
N GLN A 101 18.69 5.28 -3.01
CA GLN A 101 19.22 6.55 -2.51
C GLN A 101 18.10 7.35 -1.82
N GLU A 102 18.46 8.25 -0.89
CA GLU A 102 17.49 9.05 -0.14
C GLU A 102 16.55 9.86 -1.04
N LYS A 103 17.07 10.36 -2.17
CA LYS A 103 16.30 11.11 -3.16
C LYS A 103 15.12 10.31 -3.74
N ASP A 104 15.14 8.99 -3.70
CA ASP A 104 14.02 8.14 -4.15
C ASP A 104 12.73 8.42 -3.35
N TYR A 105 12.85 8.93 -2.12
CA TYR A 105 11.73 9.29 -1.25
C TYR A 105 11.25 10.74 -1.39
N LEU A 106 11.90 11.56 -2.23
CA LEU A 106 11.65 13.00 -2.33
C LEU A 106 10.18 13.33 -2.60
N LEU A 107 9.52 12.56 -3.47
CA LEU A 107 8.10 12.74 -3.83
C LEU A 107 7.15 11.73 -3.16
N TYR A 108 7.64 10.95 -2.19
CA TYR A 108 6.86 9.86 -1.58
C TYR A 108 5.51 10.33 -1.03
N LYS A 109 5.49 11.41 -0.23
CA LYS A 109 4.26 11.94 0.37
C LYS A 109 3.25 12.44 -0.67
N PHE A 110 3.71 13.00 -1.79
CA PHE A 110 2.85 13.47 -2.89
C PHE A 110 2.22 12.29 -3.62
N ASN A 111 3.02 11.28 -3.99
CA ASN A 111 2.55 10.08 -4.66
C ASN A 111 1.60 9.27 -3.75
N ARG A 112 1.90 9.19 -2.45
CA ARG A 112 1.01 8.60 -1.45
C ARG A 112 -0.33 9.32 -1.38
N PHE A 113 -0.32 10.66 -1.37
CA PHE A 113 -1.56 11.45 -1.38
C PHE A 113 -2.39 11.18 -2.65
N GLN A 114 -1.76 11.10 -3.82
CA GLN A 114 -2.42 10.79 -5.09
C GLN A 114 -3.15 9.44 -5.02
N ALA A 115 -2.49 8.40 -4.51
CA ALA A 115 -3.11 7.08 -4.30
C ALA A 115 -4.27 7.14 -3.29
N CYS A 116 -4.10 7.83 -2.15
CA CYS A 116 -5.16 7.93 -1.14
C CYS A 116 -6.39 8.66 -1.69
N ARG A 117 -6.17 9.77 -2.42
CA ARG A 117 -7.24 10.65 -2.87
C ARG A 117 -7.99 10.12 -4.10
N TYR A 118 -7.27 9.51 -5.05
CA TYR A 118 -7.80 9.14 -6.36
C TYR A 118 -7.71 7.64 -6.67
N GLY A 119 -7.13 6.82 -5.79
CA GLY A 119 -6.92 5.40 -6.06
C GLY A 119 -6.00 5.21 -7.28
N LEU A 120 -6.37 4.29 -8.17
CA LEU A 120 -5.61 3.99 -9.40
C LEU A 120 -5.66 5.11 -10.47
N GLU A 121 -6.54 6.09 -10.31
CA GLU A 121 -6.57 7.30 -11.15
C GLU A 121 -5.53 8.34 -10.71
N GLY A 122 -4.91 8.15 -9.53
CA GLY A 122 -3.84 9.02 -9.04
C GLY A 122 -2.63 9.01 -9.96
N VAL A 123 -1.91 10.13 -10.02
CA VAL A 123 -0.71 10.26 -10.85
C VAL A 123 0.54 10.07 -10.01
N ILE A 124 1.38 9.10 -10.38
CA ILE A 124 2.71 8.92 -9.81
C ILE A 124 3.73 9.77 -10.57
N THR A 125 4.63 10.43 -9.84
CA THR A 125 5.71 11.26 -10.41
C THR A 125 7.07 10.71 -9.99
N ASP A 126 7.97 10.53 -10.96
CA ASP A 126 9.34 10.11 -10.72
C ASP A 126 10.21 11.30 -10.23
N PRO A 127 10.92 11.18 -9.09
CA PRO A 127 11.71 12.29 -8.53
C PRO A 127 13.03 12.58 -9.28
N HIS A 128 13.44 11.71 -10.20
CA HIS A 128 14.68 11.84 -10.97
C HIS A 128 14.43 12.39 -12.37
N THR A 129 13.44 11.85 -13.07
CA THR A 129 13.12 12.26 -14.45
C THR A 129 12.01 13.29 -14.52
N GLY A 130 11.15 13.36 -13.52
CA GLY A 130 9.93 14.16 -13.55
C GLY A 130 8.81 13.53 -14.36
N ASP A 131 8.97 12.29 -14.84
CA ASP A 131 7.94 11.57 -15.60
C ASP A 131 6.69 11.38 -14.74
N ARG A 132 5.53 11.55 -15.38
CA ARG A 132 4.22 11.46 -14.74
C ARG A 132 3.36 10.46 -15.47
N ARG A 133 2.72 9.55 -14.73
CA ARG A 133 1.77 8.59 -15.30
C ARG A 133 0.69 8.19 -14.30
N PRO A 134 -0.49 7.75 -14.75
CA PRO A 134 -1.51 7.20 -13.86
C PRO A 134 -1.01 5.93 -13.15
N LEU A 135 -1.46 5.71 -11.93
CA LEU A 135 -1.15 4.50 -11.15
C LEU A 135 -1.68 3.23 -11.82
N THR A 136 -2.75 3.33 -12.60
CA THR A 136 -3.23 2.24 -13.48
C THR A 136 -2.11 1.75 -14.40
N GLU A 137 -1.45 2.65 -15.13
CA GLU A 137 -0.35 2.31 -16.04
C GLU A 137 0.88 1.81 -15.26
N ASP A 138 1.25 2.50 -14.17
CA ASP A 138 2.41 2.12 -13.38
C ASP A 138 2.25 0.74 -12.73
N THR A 139 1.03 0.40 -12.29
CA THR A 139 0.72 -0.91 -11.72
C THR A 139 0.86 -2.01 -12.76
N LEU A 140 0.37 -1.82 -14.00
CA LEU A 140 0.54 -2.82 -15.06
C LEU A 140 2.03 -3.11 -15.33
N ARG A 141 2.86 -2.06 -15.40
CA ARG A 141 4.32 -2.20 -15.55
C ARG A 141 4.95 -2.95 -14.37
N LEU A 142 4.46 -2.78 -13.15
CA LEU A 142 4.91 -3.55 -11.99
C LEU A 142 4.53 -5.02 -12.12
N LEU A 143 3.27 -5.31 -12.46
CA LEU A 143 2.78 -6.69 -12.60
C LEU A 143 3.58 -7.48 -13.64
N GLU A 144 3.95 -6.85 -14.77
CA GLU A 144 4.82 -7.45 -15.79
C GLU A 144 6.20 -7.81 -15.23
N LYS A 145 6.85 -6.89 -14.50
CA LYS A 145 8.20 -7.10 -13.94
C LYS A 145 8.23 -8.23 -12.93
N ILE A 146 7.20 -8.37 -12.11
CA ILE A 146 7.18 -9.36 -11.02
C ILE A 146 6.58 -10.70 -11.44
N ALA A 147 5.98 -10.82 -12.64
CA ALA A 147 5.35 -12.05 -13.11
C ALA A 147 6.28 -13.29 -13.05
N PRO A 148 7.58 -13.22 -13.41
CA PRO A 148 8.50 -14.36 -13.26
C PRO A 148 8.70 -14.77 -11.79
N SER A 149 8.75 -13.81 -10.87
CA SER A 149 8.86 -14.08 -9.43
C SER A 149 7.56 -14.66 -8.88
N ALA A 150 6.41 -14.13 -9.31
CA ALA A 150 5.10 -14.67 -8.93
C ALA A 150 4.95 -16.13 -9.35
N HIS A 151 5.41 -16.51 -10.55
CA HIS A 151 5.40 -17.90 -11.00
C HIS A 151 6.23 -18.81 -10.08
N LYS A 152 7.46 -18.41 -9.74
CA LYS A 152 8.35 -19.17 -8.83
C LYS A 152 7.75 -19.31 -7.42
N MET A 153 7.03 -18.30 -6.94
CA MET A 153 6.43 -18.27 -5.61
C MET A 153 5.02 -18.88 -5.54
N GLY A 154 4.46 -19.35 -6.68
CA GLY A 154 3.09 -19.87 -6.73
C GLY A 154 2.01 -18.79 -6.60
N ALA A 155 2.33 -17.53 -6.91
CA ALA A 155 1.46 -16.36 -6.76
C ALA A 155 0.90 -15.83 -8.11
N SER A 156 1.01 -16.58 -9.21
CA SER A 156 0.53 -16.13 -10.54
C SER A 156 -0.95 -15.76 -10.56
N SER A 157 -1.80 -16.55 -9.89
CA SER A 157 -3.25 -16.28 -9.81
C SER A 157 -3.58 -14.92 -9.19
N ALA A 158 -2.80 -14.51 -8.18
CA ALA A 158 -2.91 -13.19 -7.56
C ALA A 158 -2.59 -12.07 -8.56
N ILE A 159 -1.48 -12.20 -9.30
CA ILE A 159 -1.05 -11.21 -10.29
C ILE A 159 -2.07 -11.09 -11.42
N GLU A 160 -2.61 -12.21 -11.91
CA GLU A 160 -3.64 -12.22 -12.94
C GLU A 160 -4.96 -11.58 -12.46
N ALA A 161 -5.37 -11.85 -11.23
CA ALA A 161 -6.56 -11.24 -10.64
C ALA A 161 -6.41 -9.72 -10.49
N LEU A 162 -5.24 -9.27 -10.02
CA LEU A 162 -4.93 -7.84 -9.91
C LEU A 162 -4.83 -7.17 -11.28
N HIS A 163 -4.24 -7.85 -12.28
CA HIS A 163 -4.23 -7.35 -13.65
C HIS A 163 -5.66 -7.10 -14.16
N ARG A 164 -6.57 -8.07 -13.97
CA ARG A 164 -7.99 -7.93 -14.34
C ARG A 164 -8.67 -6.76 -13.61
N GLN A 165 -8.35 -6.56 -12.33
CA GLN A 165 -8.89 -5.45 -11.55
C GLN A 165 -8.39 -4.10 -12.08
N VAL A 166 -7.11 -3.98 -12.41
CA VAL A 166 -6.54 -2.73 -12.94
C VAL A 166 -7.18 -2.35 -14.28
N VAL A 167 -7.37 -3.32 -15.17
CA VAL A 167 -7.98 -3.04 -16.50
C VAL A 167 -9.50 -2.90 -16.48
N SER A 168 -10.19 -3.31 -15.41
CA SER A 168 -11.65 -3.17 -15.33
C SER A 168 -12.10 -1.72 -15.15
N GLY A 169 -11.22 -0.86 -14.65
CA GLY A 169 -11.54 0.53 -14.31
C GLY A 169 -12.49 0.69 -13.10
N LEU A 170 -12.85 -0.40 -12.43
CA LEU A 170 -13.73 -0.39 -11.27
C LEU A 170 -12.93 -0.31 -9.97
N ASN A 171 -13.46 0.43 -8.99
CA ASN A 171 -12.90 0.49 -7.65
C ASN A 171 -14.00 0.53 -6.59
N GLU A 172 -13.71 -0.07 -5.44
CA GLU A 172 -14.70 -0.24 -4.35
C GLU A 172 -15.20 1.10 -3.81
N ALA A 173 -14.34 2.12 -3.74
CA ALA A 173 -14.75 3.44 -3.27
C ALA A 173 -15.82 4.06 -4.19
N GLN A 174 -15.72 3.85 -5.51
CA GLN A 174 -16.73 4.31 -6.45
C GLN A 174 -18.01 3.47 -6.35
N LEU A 175 -17.91 2.15 -6.27
CA LEU A 175 -19.08 1.28 -6.09
C LEU A 175 -19.87 1.61 -4.81
N MET A 176 -19.17 1.98 -3.73
CA MET A 176 -19.80 2.47 -2.49
C MET A 176 -20.50 3.82 -2.68
N ARG A 177 -19.91 4.74 -3.45
CA ARG A 177 -20.53 6.04 -3.77
C ARG A 177 -21.76 5.85 -4.65
N ASP A 178 -21.68 5.00 -5.65
CA ASP A 178 -22.79 4.69 -6.57
C ASP A 178 -23.97 4.09 -5.80
N PHE A 179 -23.70 3.13 -4.90
CA PHE A 179 -24.75 2.56 -4.03
C PHE A 179 -25.51 3.62 -3.22
N VAL A 180 -24.82 4.62 -2.70
CA VAL A 180 -25.45 5.71 -1.94
C VAL A 180 -26.16 6.70 -2.86
N ALA A 181 -25.57 7.00 -4.02
CA ALA A 181 -26.18 7.87 -5.03
C ALA A 181 -27.51 7.29 -5.56
N ASP A 182 -27.59 5.96 -5.64
CA ASP A 182 -28.79 5.22 -6.04
C ASP A 182 -29.85 5.10 -4.91
N GLY A 183 -29.65 5.80 -3.79
CA GLY A 183 -30.59 5.87 -2.67
C GLY A 183 -30.32 4.88 -1.53
N GLY A 184 -29.23 4.12 -1.60
CA GLY A 184 -28.79 3.22 -0.54
C GLY A 184 -28.37 3.95 0.74
N SER A 185 -28.70 3.38 1.90
CA SER A 185 -28.23 3.90 3.19
C SER A 185 -26.90 3.28 3.60
N LEU A 186 -26.13 3.97 4.46
CA LEU A 186 -24.87 3.42 4.99
C LEU A 186 -25.08 2.12 5.79
N ILE A 187 -26.24 1.96 6.44
CA ILE A 187 -26.60 0.70 7.12
C ILE A 187 -26.74 -0.43 6.09
N GLY A 188 -27.43 -0.15 4.98
CA GLY A 188 -27.57 -1.10 3.87
C GLY A 188 -26.22 -1.45 3.23
N LEU A 189 -25.32 -0.47 3.11
CA LEU A 189 -23.98 -0.69 2.58
C LEU A 189 -23.15 -1.62 3.47
N VAL A 190 -23.16 -1.40 4.80
CA VAL A 190 -22.48 -2.28 5.75
C VAL A 190 -23.05 -3.70 5.69
N LYS A 191 -24.39 -3.83 5.63
CA LYS A 191 -25.04 -5.14 5.46
C LYS A 191 -24.53 -5.87 4.20
N LYS A 192 -24.51 -5.17 3.06
CA LYS A 192 -23.99 -5.69 1.79
C LYS A 192 -22.53 -6.14 1.90
N HIS A 193 -21.69 -5.40 2.62
CA HIS A 193 -20.29 -5.79 2.84
C HIS A 193 -20.16 -7.07 3.68
N CYS A 194 -21.04 -7.29 4.67
CA CYS A 194 -21.05 -8.53 5.43
C CYS A 194 -21.42 -9.73 4.54
N GLU A 195 -22.41 -9.58 3.66
CA GLU A 195 -22.82 -10.60 2.69
C GLU A 195 -21.65 -10.94 1.73
N ILE A 196 -20.99 -9.91 1.17
CA ILE A 196 -19.80 -10.07 0.32
C ILE A 196 -18.67 -10.82 1.04
N TRP A 197 -18.44 -10.53 2.32
CA TRP A 197 -17.38 -11.17 3.09
C TRP A 197 -17.70 -12.64 3.40
N ALA A 198 -18.98 -12.95 3.66
CA ALA A 198 -19.46 -14.31 3.86
C ALA A 198 -19.39 -15.15 2.56
N GLY A 199 -19.48 -14.49 1.40
CA GLY A 199 -19.54 -15.13 0.10
C GLY A 199 -20.96 -15.51 -0.34
N ASP A 200 -21.97 -14.87 0.25
CA ASP A 200 -23.40 -15.05 -0.03
C ASP A 200 -23.89 -14.18 -1.20
#